data_AF-A0A078FAH2-F1
#
_entry.id   AF-A0A078FAH2-F1
#
_cell.length_a   1.000
_cell.length_b   1.000
_cell.length_c   1.000
_cell.angle_alpha   90.00
_cell.angle_beta   90.00
_cell.angle_gamma   90.00
#
_symmetry.space_group_name_H-M   'P 1'
#
loop_
_entity.id
_entity.type
_entity.pdbx_description
1 polymer ?
#
loop_
_entity_poly.entity_id
_entity_poly.type
_entity_poly.pdbx_seq_one_letter_code
_entity_poly.pdbx_strand_id
1 'polypeptide(L)'
;MASLKVPSNVPLPEDDAEQLHKAFSGWGTNEKLIISILAHRNSAQRSLIRSVYAATYNEDLLKALDKELSSDFERAVMLWTLDPAERDAYLAKESTKMFTKNNWVLVEIACTRSAVELFKVKQAYQARYKKSLEEDVAQHTSGDLRKLLLPLVSTFRYEGDDVNMMLARSEAKLLHEKVSEKAFNDDDFIRILTTRSKAQLGATLNHYNNEHGNSINKVTTSTTLQCCPVFWFGSVR
;
A
#
# COMPACT_ATOMS: atom_id res chain seq x y z
N MET A 1 -9.88 13.17 0.11
CA MET A 1 -9.23 14.49 -0.03
C MET A 1 -7.79 14.38 0.46
N ALA A 2 -6.83 14.97 -0.26
CA ALA A 2 -5.43 15.02 0.18
C ALA A 2 -5.27 16.04 1.32
N SER A 3 -4.47 15.72 2.34
CA SER A 3 -4.22 16.59 3.51
C SER A 3 -2.92 17.42 3.39
N LEU A 4 -2.06 17.09 2.43
CA LEU A 4 -0.79 17.77 2.18
C LEU A 4 -1.03 19.24 1.81
N LYS A 5 -0.38 20.16 2.53
CA LYS A 5 -0.40 21.59 2.23
C LYS A 5 0.92 21.99 1.55
N VAL A 6 0.86 22.24 0.25
CA VAL A 6 1.99 22.77 -0.53
C VAL A 6 1.84 24.30 -0.61
N PRO A 7 2.90 25.09 -0.33
CA PRO A 7 2.83 26.55 -0.43
C PRO A 7 2.61 26.98 -1.88
N SER A 8 1.94 28.12 -2.08
CA SER A 8 1.64 28.65 -3.41
C SER A 8 2.90 29.02 -4.20
N ASN A 9 3.93 29.50 -3.49
CA ASN A 9 5.24 29.76 -4.05
C ASN A 9 6.22 28.74 -3.48
N VAL A 10 6.74 27.88 -4.35
CA VAL A 10 7.67 26.80 -3.98
C VAL A 10 9.07 27.25 -4.40
N PRO A 11 10.05 27.27 -3.48
CA PRO A 11 11.46 27.52 -3.81
C PRO A 11 11.99 26.58 -4.89
N LEU A 12 13.12 26.95 -5.48
CA LEU A 12 13.80 26.06 -6.43
C LEU A 12 14.29 24.80 -5.71
N PRO A 13 14.33 23.63 -6.38
CA PRO A 13 14.80 22.40 -5.77
C PRO A 13 16.26 22.48 -5.31
N GLU A 14 17.08 23.33 -5.93
CA GLU A 14 18.45 23.65 -5.53
C GLU A 14 18.48 24.32 -4.14
N ASP A 15 17.60 25.32 -3.92
CA ASP A 15 17.50 26.03 -2.64
C ASP A 15 17.04 25.08 -1.52
N ASP A 16 16.08 24.20 -1.82
CA ASP A 16 15.60 23.20 -0.87
C ASP A 16 16.69 22.17 -0.56
N ALA A 17 17.43 21.70 -1.57
CA ALA A 17 18.54 20.77 -1.39
C ALA A 17 19.66 21.39 -0.53
N GLU A 18 20.00 22.66 -0.77
CA GLU A 18 20.99 23.40 0.02
C GLU A 18 20.54 23.58 1.47
N GLN A 19 19.28 23.98 1.68
CA GLN A 19 18.74 24.15 3.03
C GLN A 19 18.64 22.82 3.78
N LEU A 20 18.28 21.74 3.10
CA LEU A 20 18.32 20.40 3.69
C LEU A 20 19.75 20.02 4.08
N HIS A 21 20.73 20.21 3.19
CA HIS A 21 22.13 19.93 3.53
C HIS A 21 22.59 20.74 4.76
N LYS A 22 22.23 22.03 4.83
CA LYS A 22 22.49 22.88 6.00
C LYS A 22 21.78 22.41 7.27
N ALA A 23 20.59 21.81 7.14
CA ALA A 23 19.80 21.36 8.27
C ALA A 23 20.50 20.26 9.09
N PHE A 24 21.39 19.50 8.48
CA PHE A 24 22.13 18.44 9.15
C PHE A 24 23.65 18.55 8.88
N SER A 25 24.12 19.75 8.55
CA SER A 25 25.55 20.05 8.49
C SER A 25 26.06 20.49 9.87
N GLY A 26 27.10 19.84 10.37
CA GLY A 26 27.74 20.19 11.64
C GLY A 26 27.30 19.31 12.79
N TRP A 27 27.34 19.83 14.02
CA TRP A 27 26.97 19.05 15.20
C TRP A 27 25.47 19.20 15.51
N GLY A 28 24.73 18.11 15.31
CA GLY A 28 23.28 18.05 15.51
C GLY A 28 22.48 18.34 14.24
N THR A 29 21.16 18.14 14.35
CA THR A 29 20.21 18.24 13.24
C THR A 29 19.13 19.28 13.54
N ASN A 30 18.72 20.03 12.53
CA ASN A 30 17.61 20.98 12.58
C ASN A 30 16.36 20.34 11.99
N GLU A 31 15.68 19.52 12.79
CA GLU A 31 14.50 18.75 12.36
C GLU A 31 13.34 19.66 11.92
N LYS A 32 13.25 20.87 12.51
CA LYS A 32 12.21 21.86 12.15
C LYS A 32 12.36 22.32 10.70
N LEU A 33 13.60 22.50 10.23
CA LEU A 33 13.87 22.89 8.84
C LEU A 33 13.59 21.72 7.87
N ILE A 34 13.92 20.49 8.27
CA ILE A 34 13.58 19.30 7.48
C ILE A 34 12.06 19.18 7.30
N ILE A 35 11.30 19.37 8.38
CA ILE A 35 9.83 19.33 8.36
C ILE A 35 9.27 20.48 7.50
N SER A 36 9.75 21.71 7.68
CA SER A 36 9.22 22.88 6.96
C SER A 36 9.39 22.77 5.44
N ILE A 37 10.38 22.00 4.98
CA ILE A 37 10.59 21.68 3.57
C ILE A 37 9.79 20.42 3.20
N LEU A 38 10.19 19.24 3.69
CA LEU A 38 9.71 17.96 3.16
C LEU A 38 8.22 17.75 3.40
N ALA A 39 7.67 18.16 4.55
CA ALA A 39 6.24 18.03 4.86
C ALA A 39 5.35 18.95 4.01
N HIS A 40 5.96 19.83 3.22
CA HIS A 40 5.32 20.82 2.37
C HIS A 40 5.73 20.71 0.90
N ARG A 41 6.21 19.53 0.48
CA ARG A 41 6.50 19.19 -0.93
C ARG A 41 5.71 17.96 -1.35
N ASN A 42 5.20 17.97 -2.58
CA ASN A 42 4.56 16.79 -3.19
C ASN A 42 5.61 15.76 -3.65
N SER A 43 5.17 14.57 -4.09
CA SER A 43 6.08 13.48 -4.47
C SER A 43 7.03 13.83 -5.62
N ALA A 44 6.55 14.59 -6.62
CA ALA A 44 7.36 15.02 -7.76
C ALA A 44 8.46 16.01 -7.31
N GLN A 45 8.10 16.98 -6.47
CA GLN A 45 9.05 17.93 -5.89
C GLN A 45 10.09 17.23 -5.01
N ARG A 46 9.68 16.30 -4.14
CA ARG A 46 10.64 15.53 -3.32
C ARG A 46 11.59 14.69 -4.17
N SER A 47 11.09 14.07 -5.24
CA SER A 47 11.94 13.33 -6.17
C SER A 47 12.95 14.24 -6.88
N LEU A 48 12.53 15.45 -7.28
CA LEU A 48 13.43 16.43 -7.88
C LEU A 48 14.49 16.90 -6.88
N ILE A 49 14.10 17.25 -5.66
CA ILE A 49 15.02 17.63 -4.58
C ILE A 49 16.05 16.51 -4.34
N ARG A 50 15.63 15.24 -4.28
CA ARG A 50 16.55 14.10 -4.15
C ARG A 50 17.55 14.04 -5.29
N SER A 51 17.10 14.22 -6.53
CA SER A 51 17.97 14.17 -7.71
C SER A 51 18.99 15.31 -7.74
N VAL A 52 18.55 16.52 -7.39
CA VAL A 52 19.41 17.71 -7.30
C VAL A 52 20.40 17.55 -6.15
N TYR A 53 19.95 17.08 -4.99
CA TYR A 53 20.82 16.82 -3.84
C TYR A 53 21.93 15.81 -4.20
N ALA A 54 21.57 14.73 -4.89
CA ALA A 54 22.55 13.73 -5.32
C ALA A 54 23.55 14.28 -6.34
N ALA A 55 23.11 15.13 -7.26
CA ALA A 55 24.00 15.77 -8.24
C ALA A 55 24.94 16.79 -7.58
N THR A 56 24.45 17.57 -6.62
CA THR A 56 25.21 18.65 -5.97
C THR A 56 26.19 18.14 -4.93
N TYR A 57 25.80 17.16 -4.11
CA TYR A 57 26.59 16.68 -2.97
C TYR A 57 27.20 15.29 -3.18
N ASN A 58 26.92 14.65 -4.32
CA ASN A 58 27.38 13.29 -4.64
C ASN A 58 26.99 12.25 -3.56
N GLU A 59 25.85 12.48 -2.89
CA GLU A 59 25.29 11.63 -1.84
C GLU A 59 23.77 11.53 -1.99
N ASP A 60 23.19 10.35 -1.77
CA ASP A 60 21.72 10.21 -1.79
C ASP A 60 21.10 10.84 -0.53
N LEU A 61 20.10 11.71 -0.72
CA LEU A 61 19.45 12.44 0.37
C LEU A 61 18.87 11.51 1.44
N LEU A 62 18.33 10.34 1.08
CA LEU A 62 17.78 9.41 2.08
C LEU A 62 18.91 8.83 2.93
N LYS A 63 20.06 8.50 2.35
CA LYS A 63 21.24 8.06 3.12
C LYS A 63 21.78 9.14 4.05
N ALA A 64 21.73 10.40 3.64
CA ALA A 64 22.12 11.50 4.52
C ALA A 64 21.15 11.60 5.71
N LEU A 65 19.85 11.56 5.46
CA LEU A 65 18.82 11.60 6.52
C LEU A 65 18.89 10.40 7.48
N ASP A 66 19.21 9.20 6.98
CA ASP A 66 19.39 7.95 7.74
C ASP A 66 20.56 8.04 8.76
N LYS A 67 21.60 8.82 8.45
CA LYS A 67 22.73 9.03 9.37
C LYS A 67 22.45 10.03 10.48
N GLU A 68 21.56 10.99 10.21
CA GLU A 68 21.40 12.21 11.00
C GLU A 68 20.13 12.18 11.88
N LEU A 69 19.17 11.33 11.53
CA LEU A 69 17.93 11.14 12.26
C LEU A 69 17.94 9.78 12.97
N SER A 70 17.07 9.60 13.96
CA SER A 70 16.89 8.31 14.61
C SER A 70 15.43 7.99 14.91
N SER A 71 15.15 6.71 15.14
CA SER A 71 13.89 6.20 15.70
C SER A 71 12.67 6.53 14.82
N ASP A 72 11.52 6.84 15.44
CA ASP A 72 10.25 7.05 14.74
C ASP A 72 10.28 8.24 13.78
N PHE A 73 11.04 9.30 14.11
CA PHE A 73 11.13 10.48 13.28
C PHE A 73 11.88 10.20 11.98
N GLU A 74 13.02 9.51 12.06
CA GLU A 74 13.77 9.02 10.89
C GLU A 74 12.86 8.18 10.00
N ARG A 75 12.18 7.18 10.58
CA ARG A 75 11.26 6.31 9.81
C ARG A 75 10.17 7.11 9.10
N ALA A 76 9.57 8.09 9.77
CA ALA A 76 8.54 8.93 9.19
C ALA A 76 9.08 9.78 8.03
N VAL A 77 10.24 10.43 8.21
CA VAL A 77 10.88 11.25 7.18
C VAL A 77 11.30 10.40 5.98
N MET A 78 11.89 9.23 6.21
CA MET A 78 12.34 8.31 5.16
C MET A 78 11.17 7.81 4.31
N LEU A 79 10.11 7.28 4.96
CA LEU A 79 8.91 6.82 4.27
C LEU A 79 8.20 7.95 3.53
N TRP A 80 8.19 9.16 4.10
CA TRP A 80 7.57 10.32 3.47
C TRP A 80 8.35 10.79 2.23
N THR A 81 9.67 10.77 2.29
CA THR A 81 10.55 11.33 1.24
C THR A 81 10.63 10.45 0.00
N LEU A 82 10.43 9.14 0.14
CA LEU A 82 10.29 8.20 -0.97
C LEU A 82 9.13 8.58 -1.91
N ASP A 83 9.28 8.24 -3.19
CA ASP A 83 8.14 8.23 -4.11
C ASP A 83 7.08 7.21 -3.62
N PRO A 84 5.76 7.44 -3.80
CA PRO A 84 4.74 6.51 -3.33
C PRO A 84 4.97 5.06 -3.74
N ALA A 85 5.45 4.80 -4.97
CA ALA A 85 5.72 3.45 -5.43
C ALA A 85 6.93 2.83 -4.72
N GLU A 86 8.00 3.61 -4.50
CA GLU A 86 9.18 3.17 -3.76
C GLU A 86 8.88 2.92 -2.28
N ARG A 87 8.04 3.77 -1.69
CA ARG A 87 7.58 3.64 -0.29
C ARG A 87 6.81 2.34 -0.10
N ASP A 88 5.83 2.09 -0.95
CA ASP A 88 5.02 0.87 -0.85
C ASP A 88 5.88 -0.38 -1.14
N ALA A 89 6.84 -0.30 -2.07
CA ALA A 89 7.78 -1.39 -2.30
C ALA A 89 8.67 -1.67 -1.07
N TYR A 90 9.11 -0.62 -0.37
CA TYR A 90 9.85 -0.74 0.88
C TYR A 90 9.01 -1.40 1.98
N LEU A 91 7.78 -0.94 2.19
CA LEU A 91 6.85 -1.51 3.18
C LEU A 91 6.47 -2.97 2.85
N ALA A 92 6.30 -3.29 1.57
CA ALA A 92 6.10 -4.65 1.12
C ALA A 92 7.31 -5.53 1.44
N LYS A 93 8.55 -5.04 1.26
CA LYS A 93 9.75 -5.83 1.60
C LYS A 93 9.91 -6.02 3.11
N GLU A 94 9.59 -5.00 3.90
CA GLU A 94 9.65 -5.09 5.36
C GLU A 94 8.63 -6.13 5.88
N SER A 95 7.41 -6.12 5.31
CA SER A 95 6.37 -7.08 5.69
C SER A 95 6.70 -8.52 5.30
N THR A 96 7.43 -8.79 4.21
CA THR A 96 7.87 -10.17 3.91
C THR A 96 8.96 -10.70 4.84
N LYS A 97 9.68 -9.84 5.57
CA LYS A 97 10.77 -10.25 6.48
C LYS A 97 10.28 -10.60 7.89
N MET A 98 9.21 -9.96 8.37
CA MET A 98 8.71 -10.13 9.75
C MET A 98 7.50 -11.09 9.79
N PHE A 99 7.78 -12.36 10.07
CA PHE A 99 6.91 -13.51 9.76
C PHE A 99 5.52 -13.61 10.43
N THR A 100 5.05 -12.69 11.28
CA THR A 100 3.83 -13.01 12.06
C THR A 100 2.86 -11.86 12.39
N LYS A 101 3.19 -10.58 12.15
CA LYS A 101 2.26 -9.48 12.49
C LYS A 101 2.05 -8.41 11.41
N ASN A 102 2.80 -8.41 10.31
CA ASN A 102 2.73 -7.33 9.31
C ASN A 102 2.19 -7.76 7.94
N ASN A 103 1.62 -8.96 7.81
CA ASN A 103 0.99 -9.42 6.56
C ASN A 103 -0.20 -8.56 6.13
N TRP A 104 -0.80 -7.80 7.06
CA TRP A 104 -1.84 -6.82 6.76
C TRP A 104 -1.34 -5.68 5.88
N VAL A 105 -0.04 -5.34 5.93
CA VAL A 105 0.56 -4.30 5.07
C VAL A 105 0.48 -4.73 3.60
N LEU A 106 0.73 -6.01 3.30
CA LEU A 106 0.59 -6.55 1.94
C LEU A 106 -0.88 -6.51 1.47
N VAL A 107 -1.81 -6.87 2.35
CA VAL A 107 -3.26 -6.76 2.05
C VAL A 107 -3.64 -5.31 1.80
N GLU A 108 -3.18 -4.38 2.64
CA GLU A 108 -3.46 -2.95 2.52
C GLU A 108 -2.94 -2.39 1.20
N ILE A 109 -1.67 -2.66 0.85
CA ILE A 109 -1.09 -2.21 -0.42
C ILE A 109 -1.85 -2.80 -1.60
N ALA A 110 -2.17 -4.10 -1.59
CA ALA A 110 -2.84 -4.77 -2.70
C ALA A 110 -4.31 -4.33 -2.89
N CYS A 111 -5.04 -4.05 -1.80
CA CYS A 111 -6.47 -3.75 -1.85
C CYS A 111 -6.77 -2.24 -2.00
N THR A 112 -5.94 -1.37 -1.44
CA THR A 112 -6.20 0.08 -1.44
C THR A 112 -5.69 0.79 -2.68
N ARG A 113 -4.63 0.28 -3.31
CA ARG A 113 -4.06 0.88 -4.53
C ARG A 113 -4.92 0.65 -5.75
N SER A 114 -4.76 1.53 -6.74
CA SER A 114 -5.23 1.28 -8.09
C SER A 114 -4.37 0.21 -8.77
N ALA A 115 -4.88 -0.39 -9.84
CA ALA A 115 -4.13 -1.37 -10.64
C ALA A 115 -2.84 -0.75 -11.18
N VAL A 116 -2.89 0.50 -11.63
CA VAL A 116 -1.73 1.24 -12.13
C VAL A 116 -0.74 1.57 -11.02
N GLU A 117 -1.21 1.98 -9.84
CA GLU A 117 -0.34 2.23 -8.68
C GLU A 117 0.37 0.94 -8.24
N LEU A 118 -0.37 -0.16 -8.07
CA LEU A 118 0.20 -1.45 -7.68
C LEU A 118 1.24 -1.94 -8.72
N PHE A 119 0.99 -1.72 -10.01
CA PHE A 119 1.96 -2.02 -11.05
C PHE A 119 3.25 -1.19 -10.93
N LYS A 120 3.16 0.10 -10.58
CA LYS A 120 4.35 0.92 -10.28
C LYS A 120 5.09 0.42 -9.05
N VAL A 121 4.38 -0.03 -8.01
CA VAL A 121 4.99 -0.65 -6.82
C VAL A 121 5.82 -1.86 -7.21
N LYS A 122 5.30 -2.75 -8.07
CA LYS A 122 6.04 -3.92 -8.57
C LYS A 122 7.30 -3.53 -9.33
N GLN A 123 7.22 -2.52 -10.19
CA GLN A 123 8.39 -2.01 -10.91
C GLN A 123 9.45 -1.46 -9.95
N ALA A 124 9.03 -0.65 -8.97
CA ALA A 124 9.94 -0.11 -7.95
C ALA A 124 10.56 -1.23 -7.10
N TYR A 125 9.78 -2.26 -6.75
CA TYR A 125 10.25 -3.42 -6.01
C TYR A 125 11.33 -4.18 -6.78
N GLN A 126 11.09 -4.48 -8.06
CA GLN A 126 12.04 -5.16 -8.92
C GLN A 126 13.31 -4.32 -9.15
N ALA A 127 13.16 -3.02 -9.38
CA ALA A 127 14.29 -2.10 -9.54
C ALA A 127 15.18 -2.08 -8.30
N ARG A 128 14.59 -2.08 -7.10
CA ARG A 128 15.30 -1.96 -5.82
C ARG A 128 15.88 -3.29 -5.32
N TYR A 129 15.11 -4.37 -5.37
CA TYR A 129 15.46 -5.66 -4.73
C TYR A 129 15.91 -6.74 -5.71
N LYS A 130 15.84 -6.47 -7.02
CA LYS A 130 16.22 -7.42 -8.10
C LYS A 130 15.47 -8.76 -8.02
N LYS A 131 14.26 -8.72 -7.45
CA LYS A 131 13.31 -9.83 -7.30
C LYS A 131 11.90 -9.28 -7.51
N SER A 132 10.96 -10.12 -7.91
CA SER A 132 9.55 -9.71 -7.96
C SER A 132 8.91 -9.72 -6.56
N LEU A 133 7.87 -8.91 -6.38
CA LEU A 133 7.08 -8.91 -5.14
C LEU A 133 6.40 -10.27 -4.95
N GLU A 134 5.93 -10.86 -6.04
CA GLU A 134 5.24 -12.15 -6.11
C GLU A 134 6.13 -13.30 -5.63
N GLU A 135 7.38 -13.36 -6.10
CA GLU A 135 8.36 -14.36 -5.65
C GLU A 135 8.64 -14.24 -4.15
N ASP A 136 8.88 -13.03 -3.66
CA ASP A 136 9.14 -12.81 -2.25
C ASP A 136 7.91 -13.16 -1.39
N VAL A 137 6.69 -12.82 -1.83
CA VAL A 137 5.46 -13.23 -1.15
C VAL A 137 5.30 -14.76 -1.17
N ALA A 138 5.54 -15.43 -2.30
CA ALA A 138 5.42 -16.88 -2.40
C ALA A 138 6.45 -17.62 -1.54
N GLN A 139 7.65 -17.06 -1.38
CA GLN A 139 8.73 -17.60 -0.56
C GLN A 139 8.48 -17.41 0.94
N HIS A 140 7.95 -16.26 1.36
CA HIS A 140 7.84 -15.88 2.77
C HIS A 140 6.43 -16.09 3.36
N THR A 141 5.48 -16.61 2.59
CA THR A 141 4.13 -16.95 3.07
C THR A 141 3.82 -18.43 2.83
N SER A 142 2.94 -19.00 3.64
CA SER A 142 2.55 -20.42 3.55
C SER A 142 1.06 -20.62 3.82
N GLY A 143 0.55 -21.81 3.51
CA GLY A 143 -0.85 -22.18 3.75
C GLY A 143 -1.88 -21.26 3.09
N ASP A 144 -2.99 -21.03 3.79
CA ASP A 144 -4.12 -20.23 3.31
C ASP A 144 -3.74 -18.76 3.08
N LEU A 145 -2.80 -18.24 3.88
CA LEU A 145 -2.31 -16.88 3.73
C LEU A 145 -1.63 -16.68 2.38
N ARG A 146 -0.78 -17.63 1.95
CA ARG A 146 -0.16 -17.58 0.61
C ARG A 146 -1.20 -17.68 -0.48
N LYS A 147 -2.18 -18.58 -0.33
CA LYS A 147 -3.27 -18.75 -1.30
C LYS A 147 -4.05 -17.46 -1.53
N LEU A 148 -4.19 -16.63 -0.50
CA LEU A 148 -4.87 -15.33 -0.59
C LEU A 148 -3.93 -14.21 -1.08
N LEU A 149 -2.76 -14.05 -0.46
CA LEU A 149 -1.86 -12.94 -0.71
C LEU A 149 -1.25 -12.98 -2.11
N LEU A 150 -0.87 -14.17 -2.59
CA LEU A 150 -0.19 -14.28 -3.87
C LEU A 150 -1.08 -13.80 -5.03
N PRO A 151 -2.35 -14.22 -5.17
CA PRO A 151 -3.26 -13.63 -6.16
C PRO A 151 -3.50 -12.14 -5.92
N LEU A 152 -3.67 -11.69 -4.66
CA LEU A 152 -3.89 -10.27 -4.35
C LEU A 152 -2.77 -9.37 -4.88
N VAL A 153 -1.51 -9.74 -4.64
CA VAL A 153 -0.38 -8.96 -5.14
C VAL A 153 -0.14 -9.18 -6.63
N SER A 154 -0.56 -10.29 -7.20
CA SER A 154 -0.33 -10.62 -8.62
C SER A 154 -1.34 -9.96 -9.57
N THR A 155 -2.54 -9.63 -9.12
CA THR A 155 -3.61 -9.18 -10.01
C THR A 155 -3.40 -7.76 -10.57
N PHE A 156 -3.88 -7.56 -11.80
CA PHE A 156 -4.07 -6.26 -12.41
C PHE A 156 -5.57 -6.10 -12.68
N ARG A 157 -6.30 -5.55 -11.70
CA ARG A 157 -7.77 -5.52 -11.72
C ARG A 157 -8.29 -4.56 -12.79
N TYR A 158 -9.42 -4.91 -13.38
CA TYR A 158 -10.21 -3.97 -14.15
C TYR A 158 -10.76 -2.87 -13.22
N GLU A 159 -10.62 -1.61 -13.63
CA GLU A 159 -11.03 -0.44 -12.84
C GLU A 159 -12.26 0.28 -13.43
N GLY A 160 -12.90 -0.28 -14.45
CA GLY A 160 -14.16 0.27 -14.97
C GLY A 160 -15.36 -0.07 -14.08
N ASP A 161 -16.44 0.64 -14.34
CA ASP A 161 -17.68 0.59 -13.55
C ASP A 161 -18.67 -0.48 -14.04
N ASP A 162 -18.30 -1.29 -15.03
CA ASP A 162 -19.17 -2.34 -15.57
C ASP A 162 -19.44 -3.41 -14.51
N VAL A 163 -20.72 -3.65 -14.27
CA VAL A 163 -21.21 -4.64 -13.29
C VAL A 163 -22.12 -5.65 -13.99
N ASN A 164 -21.79 -6.93 -13.83
CA ASN A 164 -22.67 -8.03 -14.19
C ASN A 164 -23.50 -8.44 -12.96
N MET A 165 -24.77 -8.01 -12.95
CA MET A 165 -25.69 -8.26 -11.83
C MET A 165 -26.07 -9.73 -11.68
N MET A 166 -26.13 -10.51 -12.77
CA MET A 166 -26.41 -11.94 -12.69
C MET A 166 -25.25 -12.67 -12.01
N LEU A 167 -24.02 -12.33 -12.40
CA LEU A 167 -22.82 -12.85 -11.78
C LEU A 167 -22.70 -12.41 -10.32
N ALA A 168 -23.01 -11.16 -10.01
CA ALA A 168 -22.99 -10.64 -8.64
C ALA A 168 -23.91 -11.44 -7.71
N ARG A 169 -25.12 -11.78 -8.17
CA ARG A 169 -26.06 -12.63 -7.42
C ARG A 169 -25.55 -14.05 -7.24
N SER A 170 -25.04 -14.68 -8.30
CA SER A 170 -24.51 -16.05 -8.19
C SER A 170 -23.29 -16.12 -7.28
N GLU A 171 -22.39 -15.15 -7.36
CA GLU A 171 -21.19 -15.09 -6.51
C GLU A 171 -21.54 -14.74 -5.06
N ALA A 172 -22.57 -13.92 -4.81
CA ALA A 172 -23.04 -13.65 -3.46
C ALA A 172 -23.51 -14.92 -2.74
N LYS A 173 -24.31 -15.76 -3.44
CA LYS A 173 -24.75 -17.07 -2.91
C LYS A 173 -23.59 -18.01 -2.65
N LEU A 174 -22.65 -18.07 -3.59
CA LEU A 174 -21.44 -18.88 -3.45
C LEU A 174 -20.61 -18.44 -2.25
N LEU A 175 -20.40 -17.12 -2.07
CA LEU A 175 -19.72 -16.60 -0.89
C LEU A 175 -20.45 -17.00 0.40
N HIS A 176 -21.78 -16.97 0.42
CA HIS A 176 -22.57 -17.36 1.59
C HIS A 176 -22.40 -18.84 1.94
N GLU A 177 -22.48 -19.72 0.94
CA GLU A 177 -22.23 -21.16 1.09
C GLU A 177 -20.84 -21.40 1.69
N LYS A 178 -19.79 -20.84 1.09
CA LYS A 178 -18.40 -21.01 1.57
C LYS A 178 -18.18 -20.44 2.96
N VAL A 179 -18.80 -19.31 3.29
CA VAL A 179 -18.75 -18.73 4.63
C VAL A 179 -19.47 -19.61 5.65
N SER A 180 -20.62 -20.19 5.30
CA SER A 180 -21.38 -21.10 6.18
C SER A 180 -20.62 -22.39 6.49
N GLU A 181 -19.84 -22.88 5.52
CA GLU A 181 -18.95 -24.05 5.65
C GLU A 181 -17.61 -23.74 6.32
N LYS A 182 -17.32 -22.45 6.60
CA LYS A 182 -16.00 -21.95 7.06
C LYS A 182 -14.86 -22.26 6.07
N ALA A 183 -15.18 -22.42 4.79
CA ALA A 183 -14.26 -22.72 3.70
C ALA A 183 -13.62 -21.43 3.14
N PHE A 184 -12.92 -20.66 3.97
CA PHE A 184 -12.32 -19.37 3.56
C PHE A 184 -11.11 -19.49 2.62
N ASN A 185 -10.55 -20.70 2.51
CA ASN A 185 -9.42 -21.02 1.64
C ASN A 185 -9.85 -21.69 0.33
N ASP A 186 -11.15 -21.71 0.06
CA ASP A 186 -11.75 -22.20 -1.18
C ASP A 186 -11.33 -21.32 -2.36
N ASP A 187 -11.07 -21.97 -3.51
CA ASP A 187 -10.52 -21.32 -4.68
C ASP A 187 -11.52 -20.30 -5.28
N ASP A 188 -12.84 -20.56 -5.20
CA ASP A 188 -13.85 -19.59 -5.66
C ASP A 188 -13.97 -18.40 -4.72
N PHE A 189 -13.89 -18.63 -3.40
CA PHE A 189 -13.87 -17.57 -2.40
C PHE A 189 -12.69 -16.61 -2.66
N ILE A 190 -11.48 -17.16 -2.83
CA ILE A 190 -10.28 -16.38 -3.12
C ILE A 190 -10.40 -15.72 -4.51
N ARG A 191 -10.87 -16.43 -5.54
CA ARG A 191 -11.02 -15.88 -6.90
C ARG A 191 -11.91 -14.65 -6.91
N ILE A 192 -13.07 -14.70 -6.25
CA ILE A 192 -14.02 -13.57 -6.19
C ILE A 192 -13.35 -12.35 -5.55
N LEU A 193 -12.69 -12.55 -4.41
CA LEU A 193 -12.05 -11.49 -3.64
C LEU A 193 -10.82 -10.87 -4.36
N THR A 194 -10.06 -11.68 -5.09
CA THR A 194 -8.76 -11.27 -5.64
C THR A 194 -8.79 -10.81 -7.09
N THR A 195 -9.76 -11.26 -7.89
CA THR A 195 -9.78 -11.03 -9.34
C THR A 195 -10.85 -10.05 -9.83
N ARG A 196 -11.98 -9.90 -9.10
CA ARG A 196 -13.08 -9.02 -9.53
C ARG A 196 -12.68 -7.54 -9.45
N SER A 197 -13.28 -6.71 -10.31
CA SER A 197 -13.16 -5.26 -10.23
C SER A 197 -13.75 -4.76 -8.90
N LYS A 198 -13.33 -3.58 -8.44
CA LYS A 198 -13.88 -2.99 -7.20
C LYS A 198 -15.39 -2.76 -7.32
N ALA A 199 -15.86 -2.32 -8.50
CA ALA A 199 -17.28 -2.14 -8.80
C ALA A 199 -18.07 -3.45 -8.73
N GLN A 200 -17.59 -4.51 -9.41
CA GLN A 200 -18.24 -5.83 -9.39
C GLN A 200 -18.25 -6.42 -7.97
N LEU A 201 -17.13 -6.33 -7.25
CA LEU A 201 -17.03 -6.83 -5.88
C LEU A 201 -18.00 -6.09 -4.95
N GLY A 202 -18.09 -4.76 -5.07
CA GLY A 202 -19.09 -3.95 -4.36
C GLY A 202 -20.52 -4.40 -4.63
N ALA A 203 -20.86 -4.69 -5.88
CA ALA A 203 -22.18 -5.20 -6.26
C ALA A 203 -22.48 -6.59 -5.69
N THR A 204 -21.52 -7.53 -5.77
CA THR A 204 -21.63 -8.87 -5.17
C THR A 204 -21.89 -8.78 -3.67
N LEU A 205 -21.17 -7.91 -2.97
CA LEU A 205 -21.28 -7.73 -1.52
C LEU A 205 -22.59 -7.02 -1.12
N ASN A 206 -23.07 -6.08 -1.93
CA ASN A 206 -24.38 -5.48 -1.74
C ASN A 206 -25.49 -6.54 -1.87
N HIS A 207 -25.40 -7.43 -2.86
CA HIS A 207 -26.33 -8.56 -3.01
C HIS A 207 -26.28 -9.51 -1.81
N TYR A 208 -25.07 -9.85 -1.35
CA TYR A 208 -24.89 -10.67 -0.15
C TYR A 208 -25.62 -10.07 1.07
N ASN A 209 -25.44 -8.76 1.30
CA ASN A 209 -26.04 -8.07 2.45
C ASN A 209 -27.57 -8.02 2.34
N ASN A 210 -28.09 -7.80 1.14
CA ASN A 210 -29.53 -7.73 0.89
C ASN A 210 -30.22 -9.09 1.05
N GLU A 211 -29.57 -10.18 0.63
CA GLU A 211 -30.15 -11.54 0.70
C GLU A 211 -30.02 -12.17 2.10
N HIS A 212 -28.96 -11.86 2.85
CA HIS A 212 -28.63 -12.56 4.11
C HIS A 212 -28.70 -11.68 5.37
N GLY A 213 -29.02 -10.38 5.25
CA GLY A 213 -29.27 -9.46 6.37
C GLY A 213 -28.06 -9.12 7.25
N ASN A 214 -26.93 -9.83 7.09
CA ASN A 214 -25.68 -9.61 7.80
C ASN A 214 -24.57 -9.24 6.81
N SER A 215 -23.81 -8.19 7.12
CA SER A 215 -22.59 -7.91 6.36
C SER A 215 -21.64 -9.09 6.46
N ILE A 216 -21.01 -9.50 5.35
CA ILE A 216 -20.03 -10.61 5.33
C ILE A 216 -18.95 -10.45 6.43
N ASN A 217 -18.59 -9.22 6.76
CA ASN A 217 -17.68 -8.86 7.86
C ASN A 217 -18.13 -9.33 9.25
N LYS A 218 -19.43 -9.31 9.54
CA LYS A 218 -19.97 -9.76 10.83
C LYS A 218 -19.85 -11.29 10.98
N VAL A 219 -19.81 -12.00 9.84
CA VAL A 219 -19.75 -13.46 9.80
C VAL A 219 -18.30 -13.95 9.90
N THR A 220 -17.35 -13.20 9.32
CA THR A 220 -15.92 -13.53 9.35
C THR A 220 -15.22 -13.15 10.66
N THR A 221 -15.75 -12.21 11.45
CA THR A 221 -15.17 -11.82 12.76
C THR A 221 -15.20 -12.92 13.84
N SER A 222 -15.89 -14.04 13.61
CA SER A 222 -16.00 -15.15 14.57
C SER A 222 -14.87 -16.19 14.48
N THR A 223 -14.02 -16.16 13.45
CA THR A 223 -13.00 -17.20 13.26
C THR A 223 -11.77 -16.61 12.58
N THR A 224 -10.61 -16.70 13.26
CA THR A 224 -9.18 -16.63 12.86
C THR A 224 -8.69 -15.68 11.74
N LEU A 225 -9.51 -15.31 10.78
CA LEU A 225 -9.37 -14.17 9.89
C LEU A 225 -9.96 -12.94 10.59
N GLN A 226 -9.28 -12.47 11.64
CA GLN A 226 -9.46 -11.14 12.20
C GLN A 226 -8.88 -10.09 11.22
N CYS A 227 -9.25 -10.21 9.94
CA CYS A 227 -8.87 -9.34 8.85
C CYS A 227 -9.89 -8.20 8.83
N CYS A 228 -9.47 -7.06 9.36
CA CYS A 228 -10.25 -5.82 9.49
C CYS A 228 -11.37 -5.66 8.43
N PRO A 229 -12.66 -5.60 8.86
CA PRO A 229 -13.81 -5.23 8.03
C PRO A 229 -13.66 -3.93 7.23
N VAL A 230 -12.76 -3.05 7.69
CA VAL A 230 -12.63 -1.68 7.19
C VAL A 230 -11.86 -1.59 5.86
N PHE A 231 -11.00 -2.57 5.57
CA PHE A 231 -10.09 -2.51 4.42
C PHE A 231 -10.61 -3.22 3.16
N TRP A 232 -11.38 -4.29 3.34
CA TRP A 232 -12.03 -5.00 2.23
C TRP A 232 -13.21 -4.20 1.64
N PHE A 233 -13.84 -3.38 2.45
CA PHE A 233 -15.12 -2.73 2.19
C PHE A 233 -14.96 -1.23 2.40
N GLY A 234 -14.00 -0.64 1.66
CA GLY A 234 -13.74 0.79 1.67
C GLY A 234 -15.04 1.54 1.85
N SER A 235 -15.09 2.38 2.90
CA SER A 235 -16.28 3.08 3.34
C SER A 235 -17.02 3.59 2.11
N VAL A 236 -18.15 2.95 1.78
CA VAL A 236 -19.11 3.53 0.85
C VAL A 236 -19.69 4.71 1.62
N ARG A 237 -19.05 5.86 1.45
CA ARG A 237 -19.56 7.18 1.78
C ARG A 237 -19.26 8.09 0.61
#